data_AF-A0A9D5NVH1-F1
#
_entry.id   AF-A0A9D5NVH1-F1
#
_cell.length_a   1.000
_cell.length_b   1.000
_cell.length_c   1.000
_cell.angle_alpha   90.00
_cell.angle_beta   90.00
_cell.angle_gamma   90.00
#
_symmetry.space_group_name_H-M   'P 1'
#
loop_
_entity.id
_entity.type
_entity.pdbx_description
1 polymer ?
#
loop_
_entity_poly.entity_id
_entity_poly.type
_entity_poly.pdbx_seq_one_letter_code
_entity_poly.pdbx_strand_id
1 'polypeptide(L)'
;MQILGIFPIMWHAVRPSKVDDMPAVVNSFWLRKGYEGLTFFGTILAPDQAEADRFNNGPSFMKNHEMIHLRQAQSCGDSWLRFYLLYIWYWLRALPMSRKLKHAGYLLNPFELEAYGRMYDSGYLSRCKDGAHEWRRYAKMPLKDRLKLYQKKS
;
A
#
# COMPACT_ATOMS: atom_id res chain seq x y z
N MET A 1 -22.30 17.02 -2.25
CA MET A 1 -21.58 15.91 -2.92
C MET A 1 -20.28 16.48 -3.49
N GLN A 2 -19.18 16.44 -2.73
CA GLN A 2 -17.91 17.07 -3.15
C GLN A 2 -17.07 16.05 -3.94
N ILE A 3 -17.06 16.19 -5.26
CA ILE A 3 -16.16 15.45 -6.18
C ILE A 3 -14.76 16.14 -6.25
N LEU A 4 -14.50 17.13 -5.38
CA LEU A 4 -13.39 18.08 -5.52
C LEU A 4 -12.11 17.75 -4.71
N GLY A 5 -12.06 16.64 -3.95
CA GLY A 5 -11.00 16.42 -2.95
C GLY A 5 -9.65 15.87 -3.44
N ILE A 6 -9.50 15.49 -4.72
CA ILE A 6 -8.38 14.61 -5.16
C ILE A 6 -7.49 15.24 -6.23
N PHE A 7 -8.08 16.06 -7.10
CA PHE A 7 -7.31 16.83 -8.08
C PHE A 7 -6.22 17.69 -7.44
N PRO A 8 -6.42 18.32 -6.26
CA PRO A 8 -5.34 19.00 -5.56
C PRO A 8 -4.21 18.04 -5.15
N ILE A 9 -4.54 16.83 -4.67
CA ILE A 9 -3.54 15.85 -4.21
C ILE A 9 -2.62 15.43 -5.37
N MET A 10 -3.19 15.13 -6.54
CA MET A 10 -2.39 14.78 -7.72
C MET A 10 -1.53 15.96 -8.22
N TRP A 11 -2.04 17.19 -8.14
CA TRP A 11 -1.31 18.38 -8.56
C TRP A 11 -0.15 18.74 -7.61
N HIS A 12 -0.31 18.44 -6.31
CA HIS A 12 0.72 18.64 -5.28
C HIS A 12 1.57 17.39 -5.03
N ALA A 13 1.40 16.34 -5.83
CA ALA A 13 2.15 15.10 -5.68
C ALA A 13 3.64 15.35 -5.89
N VAL A 14 4.41 15.18 -4.83
CA VAL A 14 5.88 15.20 -4.87
C VAL A 14 6.43 13.80 -5.11
N ARG A 15 7.71 13.70 -5.42
CA ARG A 15 8.40 12.41 -5.52
C ARG A 15 8.31 11.64 -4.19
N PRO A 16 8.21 10.30 -4.20
CA PRO A 16 8.20 9.49 -2.99
C PRO A 16 9.34 9.82 -2.01
N SER A 17 10.54 10.14 -2.47
CA SER A 17 11.69 10.49 -1.61
C SER A 17 11.56 11.85 -0.91
N LYS A 18 10.55 12.65 -1.26
CA LYS A 18 10.26 13.96 -0.65
C LYS A 18 9.14 13.87 0.39
N VAL A 19 8.58 12.67 0.60
CA VAL A 19 7.57 12.41 1.60
C VAL A 19 8.25 11.69 2.76
N ASP A 20 8.26 12.31 3.93
CA ASP A 20 8.85 11.72 5.14
C ASP A 20 7.81 10.96 5.96
N ASP A 21 6.61 11.54 6.10
CA ASP A 21 5.42 10.96 6.72
C ASP A 21 4.20 11.26 5.83
N MET A 22 3.37 10.25 5.58
CA MET A 22 2.15 10.44 4.79
C MET A 22 1.01 10.90 5.69
N PRO A 23 0.45 12.11 5.47
CA PRO A 23 -0.75 12.55 6.18
C PRO A 23 -1.95 11.71 5.72
N ALA A 24 -2.90 11.49 6.62
CA ALA A 24 -4.18 10.86 6.28
C ALA A 24 -5.28 11.89 6.08
N VAL A 25 -6.05 11.74 5.01
CA VAL A 25 -7.19 12.60 4.66
C VAL A 25 -8.42 11.77 4.35
N VAL A 26 -9.59 12.30 4.68
CA VAL A 26 -10.86 11.61 4.46
C VAL A 26 -11.22 11.58 2.97
N ASN A 27 -11.46 10.38 2.45
CA ASN A 27 -11.96 10.19 1.10
C ASN A 27 -12.77 8.89 0.97
N SER A 28 -14.06 8.98 1.26
CA SER A 28 -14.99 7.84 1.21
C SER A 28 -15.38 7.41 -0.20
N PHE A 29 -15.13 8.22 -1.24
CA PHE A 29 -15.62 7.93 -2.59
C PHE A 29 -14.91 6.74 -3.24
N TRP A 30 -13.61 6.57 -2.98
CA TRP A 30 -12.81 5.48 -3.55
C TRP A 30 -12.64 4.27 -2.62
N LEU A 31 -12.87 4.47 -1.31
CA LEU A 31 -12.76 3.40 -0.32
C LEU A 31 -14.12 2.72 -0.15
N ARG A 32 -14.30 1.56 -0.80
CA ARG A 32 -15.42 0.66 -0.50
C ARG A 32 -15.31 0.16 0.94
N LYS A 33 -16.45 -0.17 1.57
CA LYS A 33 -16.52 -0.82 2.89
C LYS A 33 -15.51 -1.99 2.98
N GLY A 34 -14.55 -1.89 3.89
CA GLY A 34 -13.55 -2.94 4.17
C GLY A 34 -12.08 -2.57 3.96
N TYR A 35 -11.76 -1.35 3.49
CA TYR A 35 -10.39 -0.84 3.45
C TYR A 35 -10.18 0.22 4.53
N GLU A 36 -9.12 0.06 5.33
CA GLU A 36 -8.76 1.00 6.41
C GLU A 36 -7.93 2.18 5.90
N GLY A 37 -7.11 1.97 4.87
CA GLY A 37 -6.26 2.98 4.26
C GLY A 37 -5.96 2.69 2.79
N LEU A 38 -5.58 3.71 2.04
CA LEU A 38 -5.03 3.57 0.69
C LEU A 38 -3.96 4.62 0.43
N THR A 39 -2.75 4.19 0.10
CA THR A 39 -1.66 5.06 -0.33
C THR A 39 -1.95 5.70 -1.70
N PHE A 40 -2.17 7.01 -1.70
CA PHE A 40 -2.44 7.83 -2.88
C PHE A 40 -1.53 9.06 -2.94
N PHE A 41 -0.51 9.03 -3.80
CA PHE A 41 0.46 10.10 -4.06
C PHE A 41 1.05 10.74 -2.80
N GLY A 42 1.50 9.92 -1.85
CA GLY A 42 2.11 10.41 -0.60
C GLY A 42 1.10 10.83 0.46
N THR A 43 -0.18 10.49 0.27
CA THR A 43 -1.26 10.71 1.24
C THR A 43 -1.97 9.39 1.50
N ILE A 44 -2.40 9.15 2.75
CA ILE A 44 -3.26 8.02 3.09
C ILE A 44 -4.71 8.48 2.93
N LEU A 45 -5.46 7.82 2.05
CA LEU A 45 -6.89 8.02 1.99
C LEU A 45 -7.56 7.15 3.06
N ALA A 46 -8.38 7.77 3.90
CA ALA A 46 -9.14 7.11 4.97
C ALA A 46 -10.66 7.20 4.70
N PRO A 47 -11.47 6.22 5.14
CA PRO A 47 -12.90 6.19 4.83
C PRO A 47 -13.70 7.25 5.60
N ASP A 48 -13.25 7.63 6.80
CA ASP A 48 -13.88 8.62 7.67
C ASP A 48 -12.85 9.39 8.49
N GLN A 49 -13.31 10.40 9.23
CA GLN A 49 -12.44 11.26 10.03
C GLN A 49 -11.80 10.53 11.21
N ALA A 50 -12.48 9.56 11.82
CA ALA A 50 -11.94 8.81 12.95
C ALA A 50 -10.73 7.97 12.51
N GLU A 51 -10.83 7.34 11.34
CA GLU A 51 -9.72 6.62 10.71
C GLU A 51 -8.58 7.57 10.32
N ALA A 52 -8.87 8.72 9.71
CA ALA A 52 -7.85 9.72 9.39
C ALA A 52 -7.10 10.20 10.65
N ASP A 53 -7.83 10.52 11.72
CA ASP A 53 -7.27 10.94 12.99
C ASP A 53 -6.42 9.84 13.64
N ARG A 54 -6.85 8.58 13.53
CA ARG A 54 -6.08 7.41 14.01
C ARG A 54 -4.72 7.30 13.31
N PHE A 55 -4.66 7.56 12.00
CA PHE A 55 -3.39 7.62 11.27
C PHE A 55 -2.56 8.86 11.63
N ASN A 56 -3.18 10.02 11.84
CA ASN A 56 -2.45 11.26 12.08
C ASN A 56 -1.93 11.39 13.52
N ASN A 57 -2.67 10.89 14.51
CA ASN A 57 -2.43 11.18 15.93
C ASN A 57 -1.61 10.11 16.67
N GLY A 58 -1.21 9.02 16.01
CA GLY A 58 -0.42 7.99 16.69
C GLY A 58 0.12 6.87 15.80
N PRO A 59 1.06 6.07 16.33
CA PRO A 59 1.55 4.89 15.64
C PRO A 59 0.43 3.85 15.53
N SER A 60 0.11 3.45 14.30
CA SER A 60 -0.76 2.31 14.03
C SER A 60 -0.06 1.35 13.09
N PHE A 61 -0.32 0.04 13.23
CA PHE A 61 0.24 -0.94 12.31
C PHE A 61 -0.22 -0.68 10.88
N MET A 62 -1.43 -0.17 10.69
CA MET A 62 -1.93 0.22 9.38
C MET A 62 -1.19 1.46 8.84
N LYS A 63 -0.84 2.45 9.67
CA LYS A 63 0.03 3.56 9.23
C LYS A 63 1.38 3.01 8.77
N ASN A 64 1.95 2.08 9.52
CA ASN A 64 3.21 1.44 9.15
C ASN A 64 3.08 0.71 7.81
N HIS A 65 1.97 0.00 7.59
CA HIS A 65 1.66 -0.66 6.32
C HIS A 65 1.65 0.32 5.14
N GLU A 66 0.90 1.44 5.25
CA GLU A 66 0.87 2.46 4.19
C GLU A 66 2.25 3.10 3.99
N MET A 67 2.98 3.40 5.06
CA MET A 67 4.35 3.92 4.98
C MET A 67 5.32 2.94 4.31
N ILE A 68 5.08 1.63 4.35
CA ILE A 68 5.85 0.66 3.57
C ILE A 68 5.59 0.84 2.08
N HIS A 69 4.36 1.13 1.64
CA HIS A 69 4.08 1.45 0.23
C HIS A 69 4.82 2.68 -0.26
N LEU A 70 4.99 3.69 0.60
CA LEU A 70 5.87 4.83 0.30
C LEU A 70 7.33 4.36 0.06
N ARG A 71 7.88 3.54 0.95
CA ARG A 71 9.24 2.98 0.76
C ARG A 71 9.35 2.09 -0.48
N GLN A 72 8.28 1.37 -0.84
CA GLN A 72 8.22 0.60 -2.07
C GLN A 72 8.17 1.51 -3.31
N ALA A 73 7.47 2.65 -3.25
CA ALA A 73 7.44 3.63 -4.33
C ALA A 73 8.82 4.28 -4.55
N GLN A 74 9.55 4.55 -3.46
CA GLN A 74 10.97 4.96 -3.51
C GLN A 74 11.83 3.90 -4.22
N SER A 75 11.64 2.61 -3.89
CA SER A 75 12.39 1.51 -4.52
C SER A 75 11.97 1.19 -5.96
N CYS A 76 10.83 1.71 -6.40
CA CYS A 76 10.32 1.67 -7.78
C CYS A 76 10.88 2.82 -8.64
N GLY A 77 12.10 3.26 -8.36
CA GLY A 77 12.75 4.37 -9.08
C GLY A 77 12.17 5.72 -8.70
N ASP A 78 11.79 5.88 -7.43
CA ASP A 78 11.28 7.13 -6.87
C ASP A 78 10.11 7.73 -7.68
N SER A 79 9.14 6.87 -8.03
CA SER A 79 8.02 7.24 -8.89
C SER A 79 6.71 6.56 -8.47
N TRP A 80 5.72 7.37 -8.08
CA TRP A 80 4.36 6.93 -7.81
C TRP A 80 3.74 6.21 -9.00
N LEU A 81 3.90 6.77 -10.21
CA LEU A 81 3.34 6.17 -11.42
C LEU A 81 3.93 4.77 -11.67
N ARG A 82 5.25 4.60 -11.54
CA ARG A 82 5.89 3.30 -11.72
C ARG A 82 5.44 2.30 -10.66
N PHE A 83 5.31 2.74 -9.41
CA PHE A 83 4.74 1.94 -8.33
C PHE A 83 3.32 1.46 -8.67
N TYR A 84 2.42 2.38 -9.06
CA TYR A 84 1.04 2.03 -9.41
C TYR A 84 0.93 1.10 -10.61
N LEU A 85 1.71 1.33 -11.67
CA LEU A 85 1.72 0.44 -12.83
C LEU A 85 2.17 -0.97 -12.46
N LEU A 86 3.21 -1.10 -11.63
CA LEU A 86 3.66 -2.40 -11.14
C LEU A 86 2.62 -3.06 -10.22
N TYR A 87 2.00 -2.28 -9.34
CA TYR A 87 0.96 -2.75 -8.44
C TYR A 87 -0.22 -3.33 -9.24
N ILE A 88 -0.76 -2.57 -10.20
CA ILE A 88 -1.85 -2.99 -11.08
C ILE A 88 -1.44 -4.22 -11.90
N TRP A 89 -0.22 -4.24 -12.44
CA TRP A 89 0.30 -5.40 -13.17
C TRP A 89 0.30 -6.68 -12.33
N TYR A 90 0.78 -6.64 -11.09
CA TYR A 90 0.77 -7.81 -10.22
C TYR A 90 -0.64 -8.19 -9.76
N TRP A 91 -1.51 -7.21 -9.54
CA TRP A 91 -2.92 -7.44 -9.26
C TRP A 91 -3.60 -8.20 -10.40
N LEU A 92 -3.42 -7.75 -11.65
CA LEU A 92 -3.93 -8.42 -12.86
C LEU A 92 -3.41 -9.86 -12.99
N ARG A 93 -2.11 -10.07 -12.74
CA ARG A 93 -1.51 -11.41 -12.79
C ARG A 93 -2.09 -12.38 -11.76
N ALA A 94 -2.57 -11.88 -10.62
CA ALA A 94 -3.17 -12.71 -9.57
C ALA A 94 -4.68 -12.93 -9.78
N LEU A 95 -5.34 -12.23 -10.71
CA LEU A 95 -6.77 -12.40 -10.99
C LEU A 95 -7.21 -13.84 -11.31
N PRO A 96 -6.44 -14.66 -12.06
CA PRO A 96 -6.82 -16.06 -12.31
C PRO A 96 -6.96 -16.89 -11.03
N MET A 97 -6.34 -16.47 -9.93
CA MET A 97 -6.46 -17.13 -8.61
C MET A 97 -7.71 -16.73 -7.84
N SER A 98 -8.51 -15.79 -8.34
CA SER A 98 -9.74 -15.32 -7.68
C SER A 98 -10.79 -16.41 -7.47
N ARG A 99 -10.76 -17.49 -8.28
CA ARG A 99 -11.60 -18.68 -8.09
C ARG A 99 -11.27 -19.47 -6.81
N LYS A 100 -10.05 -19.32 -6.28
CA LYS A 100 -9.54 -20.03 -5.09
C LYS A 100 -9.43 -19.14 -3.86
N LEU A 101 -9.22 -17.84 -4.06
CA LEU A 101 -9.06 -16.87 -2.99
C LEU A 101 -9.78 -15.58 -3.39
N LYS A 102 -10.82 -15.20 -2.64
CA LYS A 102 -11.48 -13.92 -2.83
C LYS A 102 -10.45 -12.79 -2.64
N HIS A 103 -10.46 -11.79 -3.50
CA HIS A 103 -9.46 -10.70 -3.49
C HIS A 103 -8.01 -11.15 -3.72
N ALA A 104 -7.79 -12.26 -4.44
CA ALA A 104 -6.44 -12.75 -4.78
C ALA A 104 -5.52 -11.67 -5.40
N GLY A 105 -6.07 -10.75 -6.19
CA GLY A 105 -5.33 -9.62 -6.75
C GLY A 105 -4.64 -8.76 -5.69
N TYR A 106 -5.29 -8.55 -4.55
CA TYR A 106 -4.76 -7.80 -3.41
C TYR A 106 -3.87 -8.72 -2.55
N LEU A 107 -4.42 -9.83 -2.07
CA LEU A 107 -3.77 -10.70 -1.09
C LEU A 107 -2.49 -11.40 -1.60
N LEU A 108 -2.34 -11.56 -2.92
CA LEU A 108 -1.16 -12.19 -3.54
C LEU A 108 -0.24 -11.18 -4.24
N ASN A 109 -0.54 -9.88 -4.11
CA ASN A 109 0.31 -8.83 -4.62
C ASN A 109 1.64 -8.82 -3.86
N PRO A 110 2.81 -8.84 -4.54
CA PRO A 110 4.11 -8.78 -3.89
C PRO A 110 4.30 -7.62 -2.92
N PHE A 111 3.72 -6.46 -3.25
CA PHE A 111 3.79 -5.26 -2.42
C PHE A 111 3.02 -5.45 -1.11
N GLU A 112 1.80 -5.98 -1.20
CA GLU A 112 0.96 -6.30 -0.05
C GLU A 112 1.59 -7.37 0.86
N LEU A 113 2.20 -8.40 0.27
CA LEU A 113 2.86 -9.47 1.04
C LEU A 113 4.05 -8.96 1.87
N GLU A 114 4.79 -7.98 1.36
CA GLU A 114 5.84 -7.29 2.12
C GLU A 114 5.22 -6.38 3.19
N ALA A 115 4.25 -5.54 2.82
CA ALA A 115 3.62 -4.60 3.75
C ALA A 115 2.97 -5.33 4.94
N TYR A 116 2.10 -6.31 4.71
CA TYR A 116 1.53 -7.15 5.78
C TYR A 116 2.59 -7.96 6.53
N GLY A 117 3.64 -8.40 5.85
CA GLY A 117 4.72 -9.16 6.47
C GLY A 117 5.58 -8.35 7.44
N ARG A 118 5.56 -7.02 7.33
CA ARG A 118 6.47 -6.11 8.05
C ARG A 118 5.75 -5.02 8.85
N MET A 119 4.43 -4.89 8.75
CA MET A 119 3.66 -3.85 9.44
C MET A 119 3.77 -3.88 10.98
N TYR A 120 4.15 -5.01 11.58
CA TYR A 120 4.37 -5.14 13.03
C TYR A 120 5.84 -4.91 13.46
N ASP A 121 6.76 -4.73 12.51
CA ASP A 121 8.18 -4.49 12.78
C ASP A 121 8.46 -2.99 12.85
N SER A 122 8.56 -2.48 14.07
CA SER A 122 8.76 -1.04 14.34
C SER A 122 10.08 -0.48 13.79
N GLY A 123 11.09 -1.33 13.54
CA GLY A 123 12.36 -0.91 12.97
C GLY A 123 12.39 -0.95 11.44
N TYR A 124 11.37 -1.51 10.80
CA TYR A 124 11.43 -1.83 9.36
C TYR A 124 11.55 -0.57 8.48
N LEU A 125 10.73 0.46 8.72
CA LEU A 125 10.78 1.71 7.96
C LEU A 125 12.15 2.40 8.04
N SER A 126 12.78 2.36 9.22
CA SER A 126 14.12 2.93 9.43
C SER A 126 15.18 2.17 8.62
N ARG A 127 15.12 0.84 8.62
CA ARG A 127 16.04 0.00 7.83
C ARG A 127 15.84 0.14 6.32
N CYS A 128 14.62 0.49 5.89
CA CYS A 128 14.25 0.66 4.48
C CYS A 128 14.10 2.14 4.09
N LYS A 129 14.80 3.06 4.77
CA LYS A 129 14.72 4.51 4.48
C LYS A 129 15.02 4.87 3.02
N ASP A 130 15.89 4.10 2.37
CA ASP A 130 16.29 4.28 0.97
C ASP A 130 15.45 3.44 -0.01
N GLY A 131 14.44 2.74 0.50
CA GLY A 131 13.50 1.93 -0.26
C GLY A 131 13.27 0.55 0.34
N ALA A 132 12.03 0.05 0.20
CA ALA A 132 11.64 -1.31 0.57
C ALA A 132 11.68 -2.22 -0.67
N HIS A 133 12.46 -3.30 -0.62
CA HIS A 133 12.80 -4.14 -1.79
C HIS A 133 12.38 -5.61 -1.67
N GLU A 134 11.83 -6.04 -0.53
CA GLU A 134 11.47 -7.44 -0.30
C GLU A 134 10.33 -7.90 -1.22
N TRP A 135 9.46 -6.98 -1.68
CA TRP A 135 8.46 -7.28 -2.71
C TRP A 135 9.08 -7.92 -3.96
N ARG A 136 10.34 -7.61 -4.31
CA ARG A 136 11.00 -8.22 -5.48
C ARG A 136 11.21 -9.71 -5.31
N ARG A 137 11.41 -10.19 -4.08
CA ARG A 137 11.47 -11.63 -3.78
C ARG A 137 10.11 -12.27 -4.00
N TYR A 138 9.04 -11.67 -3.46
CA TYR A 138 7.68 -12.16 -3.67
C TYR A 138 7.29 -12.12 -5.16
N ALA A 139 7.71 -11.10 -5.90
CA ALA A 139 7.48 -10.95 -7.34
C ALA A 139 8.06 -12.10 -8.17
N LYS A 140 9.19 -12.68 -7.75
CA LYS A 140 9.81 -13.86 -8.38
C LYS A 140 9.14 -15.17 -7.99
N MET A 141 8.37 -15.20 -6.89
CA MET A 141 7.67 -16.41 -6.46
C MET A 141 6.48 -16.73 -7.38
N PRO A 142 6.23 -18.02 -7.69
CA PRO A 142 5.00 -18.47 -8.31
C PRO A 142 3.76 -18.10 -7.47
N LEU A 143 2.64 -17.81 -8.12
CA LEU A 143 1.37 -17.44 -7.43
C LEU A 143 0.90 -18.52 -6.46
N LYS A 144 1.12 -19.81 -6.79
CA LYS A 144 0.78 -20.92 -5.90
C LYS A 144 1.54 -20.86 -4.58
N ASP A 145 2.80 -20.43 -4.60
CA ASP A 145 3.63 -20.35 -3.39
C ASP A 145 3.30 -19.09 -2.58
N ARG A 146 2.94 -17.99 -3.24
CA ARG A 146 2.37 -16.82 -2.56
C ARG A 146 1.06 -17.17 -1.85
N LEU A 147 0.20 -17.95 -2.50
CA LEU A 147 -1.05 -18.42 -1.89
C LEU A 147 -0.78 -19.28 -0.64
N LYS A 148 0.15 -20.24 -0.72
CA LYS A 148 0.57 -21.03 0.45
C LYS A 148 1.13 -20.16 1.57
N LEU A 149 1.93 -19.16 1.22
CA LEU A 149 2.50 -18.22 2.19
C LEU A 149 1.41 -17.42 2.91
N TYR A 150 0.43 -16.91 2.16
CA TYR A 150 -0.73 -16.21 2.71
C TYR A 150 -1.52 -17.12 3.67
N GLN A 151 -1.86 -18.34 3.23
CA GLN A 151 -2.62 -19.32 4.01
C GLN A 151 -1.91 -19.79 5.29
N LYS A 152 -0.57 -19.72 5.36
CA LYS A 152 0.19 -20.06 6.56
C LYS A 152 0.19 -18.93 7.60
N LYS A 153 -0.04 -17.69 7.16
CA LYS A 153 -0.01 -16.48 7.99
C LYS A 153 -1.41 -16.04 8.47
N SER A 154 -2.47 -16.46 7.76
CA SER A 154 -3.88 -16.31 8.15
C SER A 154 -4.32 -17.40 9.11
#